data_AF-A0A7Y3X5H2-F1
#
_entry.id   AF-A0A7Y3X5H2-F1
#
_cell.length_a   1.000
_cell.length_b   1.000
_cell.length_c   1.000
_cell.angle_alpha   90.00
_cell.angle_beta   90.00
_cell.angle_gamma   90.00
#
_symmetry.space_group_name_H-M   'P 1'
#
loop_
_entity.id
_entity.type
_entity.pdbx_description
1 polymer ?
#
loop_
_entity_poly.entity_id
_entity_poly.type
_entity_poly.pdbx_seq_one_letter_code
_entity_poly.pdbx_strand_id
1 'polypeptide(L)'
;MNQFWTVALISTVFTSLFQVAANAATFSFSNPLSGSQQVPPNASPATGFATSILNGEPTSWTFNYDLSFSGLSGPLALAHIHLAPAGQAGPVVHDLDAPPLGSTSGKIVGDWTSTEVVAAGIDPVAVFNRFLDGQYYFNVHSNTPGTNFRAAGEIRGQIEDPVDASAVPEPSTMLGLLATGAVGSMLKRRREKQQKLTSDTTRLSA
;
A
#
# COMPACT_ATOMS: atom_id res chain seq x y z
N MET A 1 68.91 38.06 -7.16
CA MET A 1 68.30 37.15 -8.14
C MET A 1 67.44 36.17 -7.36
N ASN A 2 66.13 36.44 -7.23
CA ASN A 2 65.24 35.63 -6.40
C ASN A 2 64.37 34.77 -7.32
N GLN A 3 64.49 33.45 -7.17
CA GLN A 3 63.72 32.47 -7.93
C GLN A 3 62.37 32.24 -7.25
N PHE A 4 61.29 32.44 -8.00
CA PHE A 4 59.93 32.12 -7.57
C PHE A 4 59.67 30.63 -7.79
N TRP A 5 59.33 29.91 -6.72
CA TRP A 5 58.85 28.53 -6.79
C TRP A 5 57.33 28.55 -7.00
N THR A 6 56.87 28.09 -8.15
CA THR A 6 55.47 27.71 -8.39
C THR A 6 55.19 26.35 -7.74
N VAL A 7 54.33 26.32 -6.72
CA VAL A 7 53.76 25.09 -6.18
C VAL A 7 52.49 24.77 -6.97
N ALA A 8 52.52 23.69 -7.75
CA ALA A 8 51.33 23.14 -8.40
C ALA A 8 50.54 22.30 -7.38
N LEU A 9 49.34 22.75 -7.03
CA LEU A 9 48.39 22.00 -6.21
C LEU A 9 47.64 21.01 -7.11
N ILE A 10 48.03 19.73 -7.06
CA ILE A 10 47.25 18.64 -7.64
C ILE A 10 46.16 18.29 -6.62
N SER A 11 44.92 18.70 -6.90
CA SER A 11 43.77 18.35 -6.07
C SER A 11 43.16 17.05 -6.59
N THR A 12 43.50 15.92 -5.98
CA THR A 12 42.89 14.63 -6.26
C THR A 12 41.51 14.59 -5.61
N VAL A 13 40.44 14.68 -6.42
CA VAL A 13 39.06 14.47 -5.94
C VAL A 13 38.85 12.98 -5.75
N PHE A 14 38.85 12.52 -4.50
CA PHE A 14 38.45 11.16 -4.12
C PHE A 14 36.92 11.14 -4.01
N THR A 15 36.22 10.66 -5.03
CA THR A 15 34.78 10.33 -4.90
C THR A 15 34.66 9.01 -4.16
N SER A 16 34.39 9.07 -2.85
CA SER A 16 33.99 7.90 -2.08
C SER A 16 32.59 7.46 -2.51
N LEU A 17 32.50 6.35 -3.25
CA LEU A 17 31.25 5.63 -3.47
C LEU A 17 30.83 5.01 -2.14
N PHE A 18 29.92 5.67 -1.42
CA PHE A 18 29.21 5.03 -0.32
C PHE A 18 28.27 3.99 -0.93
N GLN A 19 28.59 2.70 -0.76
CA GLN A 19 27.64 1.65 -1.03
C GLN A 19 26.55 1.74 0.05
N VAL A 20 25.40 2.31 -0.30
CA VAL A 20 24.20 2.16 0.51
C VAL A 20 23.78 0.71 0.31
N ALA A 21 23.91 -0.12 1.36
CA ALA A 21 23.25 -1.41 1.37
C ALA A 21 21.75 -1.16 1.22
N ALA A 22 21.19 -1.50 0.06
CA ALA A 22 19.75 -1.53 -0.12
C ALA A 22 19.20 -2.65 0.77
N ASN A 23 18.53 -2.28 1.86
CA ASN A 23 17.75 -3.24 2.61
C ASN A 23 16.47 -3.47 1.80
N ALA A 24 16.25 -4.70 1.35
CA ALA A 24 14.96 -5.11 0.78
C ALA A 24 13.87 -4.80 1.82
N ALA A 25 12.85 -4.04 1.41
CA ALA A 25 11.72 -3.76 2.28
C ALA A 25 10.85 -5.03 2.39
N THR A 26 10.25 -5.22 3.56
CA THR A 26 9.35 -6.36 3.83
C THR A 26 8.05 -5.82 4.40
N PHE A 27 6.93 -6.13 3.75
CA PHE A 27 5.58 -5.78 4.19
C PHE A 27 4.79 -7.07 4.38
N SER A 28 4.11 -7.20 5.52
CA SER A 28 3.34 -8.39 5.86
C SER A 28 1.85 -8.07 5.95
N PHE A 29 1.03 -8.87 5.31
CA PHE A 29 -0.42 -8.70 5.29
C PHE A 29 -1.11 -9.91 5.92
N SER A 30 -2.26 -9.67 6.55
CA SER A 30 -3.10 -10.70 7.16
C SER A 30 -4.55 -10.38 6.88
N ASN A 31 -5.18 -11.17 6.02
CA ASN A 31 -6.43 -10.82 5.37
C ASN A 31 -7.45 -11.95 5.60
N PRO A 32 -8.49 -11.75 6.43
CA PRO A 32 -9.61 -12.67 6.49
C PRO A 32 -10.43 -12.58 5.20
N LEU A 33 -10.92 -13.72 4.71
CA LEU A 33 -11.80 -13.79 3.54
C LEU A 33 -13.21 -14.18 3.95
N SER A 34 -14.22 -13.47 3.43
CA SER A 34 -15.63 -13.77 3.68
C SER A 34 -16.54 -13.35 2.52
N GLY A 35 -17.77 -13.89 2.49
CA GLY A 35 -18.81 -13.47 1.55
C GLY A 35 -19.29 -12.03 1.79
N SER A 36 -19.19 -11.53 3.02
CA SER A 36 -19.56 -10.15 3.37
C SER A 36 -18.66 -9.08 2.75
N GLN A 37 -17.43 -9.45 2.36
CA GLN A 37 -16.48 -8.56 1.69
C GLN A 37 -16.64 -8.54 0.17
N GLN A 38 -17.47 -9.42 -0.40
CA GLN A 38 -17.77 -9.40 -1.84
C GLN A 38 -18.53 -8.12 -2.23
N VAL A 39 -18.51 -7.81 -3.52
CA VAL A 39 -19.22 -6.65 -4.09
C VAL A 39 -20.10 -7.13 -5.24
N PRO A 40 -21.44 -7.22 -5.05
CA PRO A 40 -22.17 -7.02 -3.79
C PRO A 40 -21.88 -8.14 -2.75
N PRO A 41 -22.07 -7.87 -1.45
CA PRO A 41 -21.93 -8.89 -0.40
C PRO A 41 -22.87 -10.08 -0.62
N ASN A 42 -22.43 -11.27 -0.22
CA ASN A 42 -23.23 -12.49 -0.27
C ASN A 42 -23.30 -13.19 1.10
N ALA A 43 -24.19 -14.17 1.23
CA ALA A 43 -24.47 -14.90 2.46
C ALA A 43 -23.72 -16.25 2.57
N SER A 44 -22.63 -16.45 1.83
CA SER A 44 -21.84 -17.67 1.93
C SER A 44 -21.33 -17.86 3.37
N PRO A 45 -21.44 -19.08 3.94
CA PRO A 45 -20.83 -19.40 5.24
C PRO A 45 -19.33 -19.68 5.13
N ALA A 46 -18.77 -19.70 3.92
CA ALA A 46 -17.37 -20.00 3.69
C ALA A 46 -16.47 -18.94 4.32
N THR A 47 -15.31 -19.41 4.77
CA THR A 47 -14.28 -18.56 5.37
C THR A 47 -12.94 -18.85 4.72
N GLY A 48 -12.07 -17.84 4.75
CA GLY A 48 -10.67 -18.03 4.43
C GLY A 48 -9.79 -17.08 5.21
N PHE A 49 -8.49 -17.32 5.13
CA PHE A 49 -7.48 -16.48 5.73
C PHE A 49 -6.22 -16.56 4.90
N ALA A 50 -5.70 -15.39 4.51
CA ALA A 50 -4.46 -15.26 3.78
C ALA A 50 -3.43 -14.53 4.63
N THR A 51 -2.23 -15.10 4.73
CA THR A 51 -1.02 -14.37 5.12
C THR A 51 -0.17 -14.15 3.87
N SER A 52 0.39 -12.96 3.71
CA SER A 52 1.25 -12.69 2.57
C SER A 52 2.36 -11.71 2.92
N ILE A 53 3.45 -11.77 2.15
CA ILE A 53 4.64 -10.96 2.36
C ILE A 53 5.09 -10.40 1.02
N LEU A 54 5.17 -9.08 0.92
CA LEU A 54 5.83 -8.37 -0.18
C LEU A 54 7.27 -8.06 0.24
N ASN A 55 8.24 -8.69 -0.43
CA ASN A 55 9.66 -8.51 -0.19
C ASN A 55 10.34 -7.83 -1.39
N GLY A 56 11.23 -6.88 -1.12
CA GLY A 56 12.07 -6.24 -2.13
C GLY A 56 11.89 -4.73 -2.21
N GLU A 57 12.07 -4.19 -3.41
CA GLU A 57 11.96 -2.77 -3.73
C GLU A 57 11.03 -2.58 -4.95
N PRO A 58 10.58 -1.33 -5.24
CA PRO A 58 9.55 -1.11 -6.26
C PRO A 58 9.85 -1.70 -7.65
N THR A 59 11.12 -1.82 -8.03
CA THR A 59 11.53 -2.38 -9.33
C THR A 59 11.81 -3.88 -9.30
N SER A 60 11.98 -4.48 -8.12
CA SER A 60 12.38 -5.87 -7.95
C SER A 60 11.78 -6.41 -6.65
N TRP A 61 10.68 -7.16 -6.77
CA TRP A 61 9.94 -7.66 -5.61
C TRP A 61 9.32 -9.03 -5.86
N THR A 62 9.03 -9.72 -4.76
CA THR A 62 8.28 -10.98 -4.72
C THR A 62 7.17 -10.84 -3.68
N PHE A 63 5.93 -11.12 -4.09
CA PHE A 63 4.76 -11.20 -3.22
C PHE A 63 4.44 -12.68 -2.98
N ASN A 64 4.80 -13.20 -1.80
CA ASN A 64 4.47 -14.58 -1.40
C ASN A 64 3.14 -14.60 -0.68
N TYR A 65 2.30 -15.59 -0.95
CA TYR A 65 1.01 -15.74 -0.29
C TYR A 65 0.75 -17.17 0.17
N ASP A 66 0.05 -17.27 1.30
CA ASP A 66 -0.43 -18.50 1.91
C ASP A 66 -1.89 -18.29 2.30
N LEU A 67 -2.79 -18.84 1.49
CA LEU A 67 -4.23 -18.70 1.65
C LEU A 67 -4.83 -20.04 2.03
N SER A 68 -5.57 -20.08 3.13
CA SER A 68 -6.42 -21.20 3.52
C SER A 68 -7.89 -20.83 3.36
N PHE A 69 -8.72 -21.80 2.98
CA PHE A 69 -10.16 -21.62 2.87
C PHE A 69 -10.91 -22.87 3.30
N SER A 70 -12.15 -22.69 3.74
CA SER A 70 -13.04 -23.77 4.16
C SER A 70 -14.51 -23.40 3.99
N GLY A 71 -15.36 -24.42 3.83
CA GLY A 71 -16.81 -24.24 3.82
C GLY A 71 -17.36 -23.63 2.53
N LEU A 72 -16.64 -23.68 1.41
CA LEU A 72 -17.19 -23.27 0.12
C LEU A 72 -18.49 -24.02 -0.17
N SER A 73 -19.48 -23.33 -0.69
CA SER A 73 -20.81 -23.87 -0.98
C SER A 73 -20.81 -24.84 -2.17
N GLY A 74 -19.69 -24.93 -2.87
CA GLY A 74 -19.45 -25.85 -3.98
C GLY A 74 -17.95 -26.06 -4.18
N PRO A 75 -17.56 -26.96 -5.11
CA PRO A 75 -16.17 -27.22 -5.43
C PRO A 75 -15.42 -25.94 -5.82
N LEU A 76 -14.19 -25.75 -5.31
CA LEU A 76 -13.29 -24.69 -5.77
C LEU A 76 -13.21 -24.69 -7.30
N ALA A 77 -13.46 -23.53 -7.90
CA ALA A 77 -13.43 -23.33 -9.34
C ALA A 77 -12.16 -22.58 -9.77
N LEU A 78 -11.85 -21.45 -9.13
CA LEU A 78 -10.74 -20.55 -9.44
C LEU A 78 -10.37 -19.74 -8.20
N ALA A 79 -9.16 -19.18 -8.17
CA ALA A 79 -8.79 -18.17 -7.19
C ALA A 79 -7.82 -17.17 -7.81
N HIS A 80 -7.98 -15.88 -7.49
CA HIS A 80 -7.28 -14.79 -8.15
C HIS A 80 -6.88 -13.68 -7.17
N ILE A 81 -5.92 -12.86 -7.59
CA ILE A 81 -5.74 -11.49 -7.12
C ILE A 81 -6.42 -10.55 -8.13
N HIS A 82 -7.23 -9.63 -7.63
CA HIS A 82 -7.87 -8.57 -8.41
C HIS A 82 -7.38 -7.19 -8.01
N LEU A 83 -7.46 -6.23 -8.93
CA LEU A 83 -7.09 -4.82 -8.72
C LEU A 83 -8.32 -3.93 -8.49
N ALA A 84 -8.66 -3.67 -7.24
CA ALA A 84 -9.55 -2.57 -6.85
C ALA A 84 -9.40 -2.26 -5.35
N PRO A 85 -9.67 -1.01 -4.93
CA PRO A 85 -9.81 -0.70 -3.51
C PRO A 85 -10.98 -1.45 -2.86
N ALA A 86 -11.00 -1.45 -1.52
CA ALA A 86 -12.11 -1.99 -0.74
C ALA A 86 -13.46 -1.40 -1.20
N GLY A 87 -14.48 -2.27 -1.30
CA GLY A 87 -15.84 -1.89 -1.72
C GLY A 87 -16.05 -1.75 -3.23
N GLN A 88 -15.04 -1.99 -4.07
CA GLN A 88 -15.17 -2.02 -5.53
C GLN A 88 -14.73 -3.36 -6.12
N ALA A 89 -15.35 -3.77 -7.23
CA ALA A 89 -14.92 -4.93 -8.01
C ALA A 89 -13.92 -4.49 -9.09
N GLY A 90 -12.89 -5.31 -9.33
CA GLY A 90 -11.81 -5.01 -10.26
C GLY A 90 -11.48 -6.16 -11.21
N PRO A 91 -10.66 -5.92 -12.25
CA PRO A 91 -10.16 -6.98 -13.12
C PRO A 91 -9.24 -7.94 -12.36
N VAL A 92 -9.15 -9.18 -12.86
CA VAL A 92 -8.11 -10.15 -12.45
C VAL A 92 -6.76 -9.64 -12.93
N VAL A 93 -5.75 -9.71 -12.06
CA VAL A 93 -4.36 -9.32 -12.38
C VAL A 93 -3.35 -10.43 -12.13
N HIS A 94 -3.71 -11.43 -11.31
CA HIS A 94 -2.88 -12.61 -11.06
C HIS A 94 -3.78 -13.81 -10.80
N ASP A 95 -3.50 -14.93 -11.45
CA ASP A 95 -4.11 -16.21 -11.12
C ASP A 95 -3.32 -16.83 -9.96
N LEU A 96 -4.01 -17.31 -8.92
CA LEU A 96 -3.30 -18.00 -7.85
C LEU A 96 -2.90 -19.41 -8.32
N ASP A 97 -1.78 -19.91 -7.80
CA ASP A 97 -1.21 -21.23 -8.07
C ASP A 97 -2.05 -22.36 -7.43
N ALA A 98 -3.33 -22.42 -7.74
CA ALA A 98 -4.31 -23.24 -7.05
C ALA A 98 -3.98 -24.76 -7.11
N PRO A 99 -4.13 -25.50 -5.99
CA PRO A 99 -4.00 -26.96 -5.94
C PRO A 99 -5.16 -27.64 -6.70
N PRO A 100 -5.25 -28.98 -6.76
CA PRO A 100 -6.26 -29.67 -7.57
C PRO A 100 -7.68 -29.16 -7.27
N LEU A 101 -8.32 -28.65 -8.31
CA LEU A 101 -9.69 -28.16 -8.32
C LEU A 101 -10.65 -29.26 -7.84
N GLY A 102 -11.68 -28.90 -7.06
CA GLY A 102 -12.72 -29.85 -6.64
C GLY A 102 -13.09 -29.87 -5.15
N SER A 103 -12.24 -29.34 -4.28
CA SER A 103 -12.47 -29.35 -2.82
C SER A 103 -13.26 -28.13 -2.34
N THR A 104 -13.99 -28.25 -1.23
CA THR A 104 -14.66 -27.13 -0.54
C THR A 104 -13.81 -26.49 0.56
N SER A 105 -12.61 -27.03 0.78
CA SER A 105 -11.59 -26.53 1.69
C SER A 105 -10.20 -26.82 1.13
N GLY A 106 -9.21 -26.01 1.47
CA GLY A 106 -7.85 -26.24 1.00
C GLY A 106 -6.90 -25.10 1.34
N LYS A 107 -5.69 -25.23 0.78
CA LYS A 107 -4.61 -24.27 0.93
C LYS A 107 -4.03 -23.93 -0.44
N ILE A 108 -3.81 -22.66 -0.71
CA ILE A 108 -3.19 -22.14 -1.93
C ILE A 108 -1.93 -21.40 -1.50
N VAL A 109 -0.78 -21.83 -2.00
CA VAL A 109 0.51 -21.23 -1.70
C VAL A 109 1.20 -20.94 -3.01
N GLY A 110 1.73 -19.74 -3.15
CA GLY A 110 2.39 -19.33 -4.37
C GLY A 110 3.03 -17.96 -4.23
N ASP A 111 3.40 -17.40 -5.37
CA ASP A 111 3.97 -16.08 -5.43
C ASP A 111 3.56 -15.31 -6.69
N TRP A 112 3.84 -14.01 -6.66
CA TRP A 112 3.77 -13.11 -7.81
C TRP A 112 5.01 -12.24 -7.80
N THR A 113 5.70 -12.14 -8.93
CA THR A 113 6.99 -11.46 -9.02
C THR A 113 6.95 -10.26 -9.96
N SER A 114 7.80 -9.27 -9.68
CA SER A 114 8.01 -8.14 -10.59
C SER A 114 8.46 -8.58 -11.98
N THR A 115 9.15 -9.71 -12.11
CA THR A 115 9.57 -10.28 -13.40
C THR A 115 8.38 -10.68 -14.26
N GLU A 116 7.37 -11.33 -13.68
CA GLU A 116 6.14 -11.70 -14.38
C GLU A 116 5.34 -10.46 -14.79
N VAL A 117 5.28 -9.46 -13.91
CA VAL A 117 4.64 -8.15 -14.19
C VAL A 117 5.29 -7.46 -15.39
N VAL A 118 6.63 -7.42 -15.42
CA VAL A 118 7.39 -6.85 -16.54
C VAL A 118 7.18 -7.65 -17.82
N ALA A 119 7.14 -8.99 -17.75
CA ALA A 119 6.87 -9.84 -18.90
C ALA A 119 5.46 -9.61 -19.49
N ALA A 120 4.49 -9.24 -18.65
CA ALA A 120 3.16 -8.81 -19.05
C ALA A 120 3.10 -7.36 -19.58
N GLY A 121 4.22 -6.64 -19.63
CA GLY A 121 4.30 -5.25 -20.11
C GLY A 121 3.77 -4.22 -19.12
N ILE A 122 3.67 -4.57 -17.84
CA ILE A 122 3.16 -3.71 -16.77
C ILE A 122 4.34 -3.14 -15.98
N ASP A 123 4.22 -1.89 -15.51
CA ASP A 123 5.23 -1.26 -14.66
C ASP A 123 5.24 -1.90 -13.25
N PRO A 124 6.34 -2.55 -12.83
CA PRO A 124 6.43 -3.18 -11.51
C PRO A 124 6.38 -2.17 -10.37
N VAL A 125 6.79 -0.90 -10.59
CA VAL A 125 6.75 0.16 -9.57
C VAL A 125 5.30 0.53 -9.26
N ALA A 126 4.47 0.65 -10.29
CA ALA A 126 3.03 0.89 -10.12
C ALA A 126 2.35 -0.27 -9.38
N VAL A 127 2.71 -1.53 -9.68
CA VAL A 127 2.15 -2.69 -8.98
C VAL A 127 2.57 -2.70 -7.51
N PHE A 128 3.85 -2.44 -7.22
CA PHE A 128 4.37 -2.36 -5.85
C PHE A 128 3.62 -1.29 -5.03
N ASN A 129 3.47 -0.08 -5.56
CA ASN A 129 2.77 1.00 -4.85
C ASN A 129 1.29 0.66 -4.60
N ARG A 130 0.63 -0.06 -5.53
CA ARG A 130 -0.75 -0.51 -5.34
C ARG A 130 -0.93 -1.52 -4.22
N PHE A 131 0.09 -2.33 -3.91
CA PHE A 131 0.07 -3.15 -2.69
C PHE A 131 0.08 -2.28 -1.44
N LEU A 132 0.95 -1.26 -1.41
CA LEU A 132 1.05 -0.33 -0.29
C LEU A 132 -0.20 0.54 -0.11
N ASP A 133 -0.90 0.82 -1.21
CA ASP A 133 -2.17 1.56 -1.22
C ASP A 133 -3.40 0.67 -0.92
N GLY A 134 -3.20 -0.63 -0.66
CA GLY A 134 -4.29 -1.57 -0.35
C GLY A 134 -5.26 -1.77 -1.52
N GLN A 135 -4.78 -1.77 -2.77
CA GLN A 135 -5.62 -1.82 -3.97
C GLN A 135 -5.80 -3.23 -4.55
N TYR A 136 -5.35 -4.27 -3.85
CA TYR A 136 -5.54 -5.65 -4.28
C TYR A 136 -6.41 -6.44 -3.31
N TYR A 137 -7.04 -7.49 -3.82
CA TYR A 137 -7.77 -8.43 -2.98
C TYR A 137 -7.65 -9.86 -3.52
N PHE A 138 -7.60 -10.81 -2.59
CA PHE A 138 -7.81 -12.21 -2.91
C PHE A 138 -9.30 -12.47 -3.16
N ASN A 139 -9.60 -13.28 -4.16
CA ASN A 139 -10.95 -13.74 -4.46
C ASN A 139 -10.95 -15.24 -4.73
N VAL A 140 -11.85 -15.98 -4.09
CA VAL A 140 -11.99 -17.44 -4.26
C VAL A 140 -13.36 -17.74 -4.83
N HIS A 141 -13.39 -18.52 -5.90
CA HIS A 141 -14.57 -18.83 -6.70
C HIS A 141 -14.93 -20.31 -6.55
N SER A 142 -16.22 -20.61 -6.55
CA SER A 142 -16.72 -21.99 -6.48
C SER A 142 -17.80 -22.28 -7.51
N ASN A 143 -17.95 -23.56 -7.85
CA ASN A 143 -19.00 -24.07 -8.72
C ASN A 143 -20.23 -24.43 -7.89
N THR A 144 -20.98 -23.43 -7.43
CA THR A 144 -22.23 -23.63 -6.67
C THR A 144 -23.45 -23.39 -7.57
N PRO A 145 -24.28 -24.43 -7.84
CA PRO A 145 -25.49 -24.26 -8.64
C PRO A 145 -26.44 -23.18 -8.08
N GLY A 146 -27.01 -22.37 -8.96
CA GLY A 146 -27.96 -21.31 -8.59
C GLY A 146 -27.32 -20.05 -8.00
N THR A 147 -25.99 -19.94 -7.99
CA THR A 147 -25.25 -18.76 -7.54
C THR A 147 -24.39 -18.16 -8.65
N ASN A 148 -23.89 -16.94 -8.45
CA ASN A 148 -22.91 -16.32 -9.34
C ASN A 148 -21.45 -16.49 -8.84
N PHE A 149 -21.19 -17.41 -7.91
CA PHE A 149 -19.88 -17.54 -7.24
C PHE A 149 -18.75 -17.90 -8.18
N ARG A 150 -19.04 -18.57 -9.30
CA ARG A 150 -18.02 -18.87 -10.31
C ARG A 150 -17.49 -17.60 -10.99
N ALA A 151 -18.34 -16.61 -11.24
CA ALA A 151 -17.94 -15.39 -11.95
C ALA A 151 -17.55 -14.25 -11.00
N ALA A 152 -18.36 -14.00 -9.96
CA ALA A 152 -18.12 -12.90 -9.03
C ALA A 152 -17.15 -13.26 -7.89
N GLY A 153 -17.07 -14.54 -7.53
CA GLY A 153 -16.40 -15.01 -6.33
C GLY A 153 -17.38 -15.37 -5.21
N GLU A 154 -16.98 -16.31 -4.36
CA GLU A 154 -17.70 -16.69 -3.15
C GLU A 154 -17.19 -15.91 -1.92
N ILE A 155 -15.86 -15.84 -1.72
CA ILE A 155 -15.22 -15.13 -0.59
C ILE A 155 -14.08 -14.23 -1.07
N ARG A 156 -13.99 -13.04 -0.45
CA ARG A 156 -13.01 -11.99 -0.77
C ARG A 156 -12.29 -11.52 0.49
N GLY A 157 -11.03 -11.13 0.35
CA GLY A 157 -10.22 -10.52 1.41
C GLY A 157 -9.31 -9.44 0.82
N GLN A 158 -9.46 -8.20 1.26
CA GLN A 158 -8.61 -7.09 0.83
C GLN A 158 -7.18 -7.31 1.31
N ILE A 159 -6.19 -7.11 0.43
CA ILE A 159 -4.76 -7.15 0.74
C ILE A 159 -4.37 -5.76 1.20
N GLU A 160 -4.52 -5.53 2.49
CA GLU A 160 -4.13 -4.34 3.20
C GLU A 160 -3.50 -4.76 4.53
N ASP A 161 -2.77 -3.85 5.18
CA ASP A 161 -2.33 -4.07 6.56
C ASP A 161 -3.55 -4.48 7.38
N PRO A 162 -3.42 -5.41 8.35
CA PRO A 162 -4.55 -5.82 9.15
C PRO A 162 -5.19 -4.56 9.72
N VAL A 163 -6.40 -4.25 9.23
CA VAL A 163 -7.23 -3.21 9.82
C VAL A 163 -7.46 -3.66 11.24
N ASP A 164 -6.66 -3.08 12.13
CA ASP A 164 -6.93 -3.10 13.54
C ASP A 164 -8.38 -2.61 13.64
N ALA A 165 -9.28 -3.51 14.03
CA ALA A 165 -10.71 -3.25 14.21
C ALA A 165 -10.98 -2.28 15.38
N SER A 166 -10.00 -1.40 15.67
CA SER A 166 -9.93 -0.44 16.75
C SER A 166 -9.22 0.86 16.36
N ALA A 167 -8.87 1.09 15.07
CA ALA A 167 -8.33 2.36 14.60
C ALA A 167 -9.40 3.49 14.63
N VAL A 168 -9.80 3.85 15.85
CA VAL A 168 -10.24 5.19 16.21
C VAL A 168 -9.09 6.12 15.83
N PRO A 169 -9.33 7.21 15.09
CA PRO A 169 -8.29 8.17 14.77
C PRO A 169 -7.64 8.66 16.06
N GLU A 170 -6.37 8.32 16.28
CA GLU A 170 -5.62 8.81 17.42
C GLU A 170 -5.60 10.35 17.37
N PRO A 171 -5.90 11.05 18.47
CA PRO A 171 -6.13 12.50 18.50
C PRO A 171 -4.94 13.39 18.05
N SER A 172 -3.80 12.80 17.67
CA SER A 172 -2.69 13.51 17.02
C SER A 172 -3.05 14.05 15.63
N THR A 173 -3.99 13.44 14.89
CA THR A 173 -4.51 14.03 13.63
C THR A 173 -5.47 15.20 13.87
N MET A 174 -6.16 15.25 15.01
CA MET A 174 -6.96 16.42 15.41
C MET A 174 -6.11 17.56 15.98
N LEU A 175 -4.98 17.26 16.64
CA LEU A 175 -4.09 18.29 17.19
C LEU A 175 -3.33 19.05 16.09
N GLY A 176 -3.01 18.40 14.96
CA GLY A 176 -2.43 19.05 13.78
C GLY A 176 -3.36 20.09 13.13
N LEU A 177 -4.68 19.87 13.19
CA LEU A 177 -5.67 20.82 12.68
C LEU A 177 -5.92 22.00 13.62
N LEU A 178 -5.67 21.85 14.92
CA LEU A 178 -5.72 22.94 15.91
C LEU A 178 -4.43 23.77 15.95
N ALA A 179 -3.27 23.15 15.73
CA ALA A 179 -1.97 23.83 15.74
C ALA A 179 -1.81 24.84 14.59
N THR A 180 -2.36 24.54 13.41
CA THR A 180 -2.31 25.46 12.26
C THR A 180 -3.18 26.71 12.47
N GLY A 181 -4.34 26.59 13.14
CA GLY A 181 -5.21 27.72 13.48
C GLY A 181 -4.60 28.68 14.53
N ALA A 182 -3.92 28.14 15.55
CA ALA A 182 -3.27 28.94 16.58
C ALA A 182 -2.09 29.76 16.05
N VAL A 183 -1.27 29.17 15.17
CA VAL A 183 -0.14 29.88 14.52
C VAL A 183 -0.65 30.96 13.57
N GLY A 184 -1.70 30.68 12.79
CA GLY A 184 -2.31 31.66 11.89
C GLY A 184 -2.88 32.89 12.61
N SER A 185 -3.55 32.70 13.75
CA SER A 185 -4.11 33.80 14.55
C SER A 185 -3.03 34.64 15.26
N MET A 186 -1.93 34.03 15.70
CA MET A 186 -0.78 34.76 16.27
C MET A 186 -0.06 35.61 15.24
N LEU A 187 0.16 35.09 14.03
CA LEU A 187 0.82 35.84 12.94
C LEU A 187 -0.03 37.03 12.48
N LYS A 188 -1.36 36.87 12.40
CA LYS A 188 -2.28 37.96 12.08
C LYS A 188 -2.24 39.08 13.13
N ARG A 189 -2.31 38.73 14.43
CA ARG A 189 -2.25 39.72 15.52
C ARG A 189 -0.92 40.48 15.59
N ARG A 190 0.20 39.83 15.24
CA ARG A 190 1.52 40.49 15.17
C ARG A 190 1.59 41.52 14.04
N ARG A 191 1.03 41.19 12.86
CA ARG A 191 0.97 42.14 11.73
C ARG A 191 0.12 43.37 12.05
N GLU A 192 -1.02 43.19 12.70
CA GLU A 192 -1.92 44.30 13.10
C GLU A 192 -1.26 45.23 14.13
N LYS A 193 -0.52 44.68 15.11
CA LYS A 193 0.25 45.50 16.06
C LYS A 193 1.36 46.30 15.39
N GLN A 194 2.07 45.73 14.42
CA GLN A 194 3.14 46.45 13.72
C GLN A 194 2.60 47.58 12.84
N GLN A 195 1.49 47.35 12.13
CA GLN A 195 0.84 48.40 11.33
C GLN A 195 0.34 49.57 12.19
N LYS A 196 -0.16 49.29 13.40
CA LYS A 196 -0.59 50.33 14.34
C LYS A 196 0.61 51.14 14.87
N LEU A 197 1.70 50.46 15.25
CA LEU A 197 2.91 51.13 15.71
C LEU A 197 3.51 52.05 14.64
N THR A 198 3.58 51.60 13.39
CA THR A 198 4.11 52.40 12.28
C THR A 198 3.21 53.62 12.00
N SER A 199 1.89 53.46 12.09
CA SER A 199 0.96 54.57 11.90
C SER A 199 1.04 55.64 13.00
N ASP A 200 1.28 55.23 14.25
CA ASP A 200 1.44 56.15 15.38
C ASP A 200 2.79 56.89 15.33
N THR A 201 3.86 56.25 14.84
CA THR A 201 5.16 56.93 14.66
C THR A 201 5.14 57.97 13.53
N THR A 202 4.37 57.73 12.46
CA THR A 202 4.18 58.71 11.37
C THR A 202 3.33 59.92 11.82
N ARG A 203 2.46 59.77 12.82
CA ARG A 203 1.65 60.87 13.37
C ARG A 203 2.38 61.74 14.40
N LEU A 204 3.46 61.25 15.00
CA LEU A 204 4.26 61.98 15.98
C LEU A 204 5.46 62.71 15.37
N SER A 205 5.69 62.57 14.07
CA SER A 205 6.81 63.15 13.32
C SER A 205 6.39 64.16 12.25
N ALA A 206 5.11 64.56 12.25
CA ALA A 206 4.54 65.66 11.44
C ALA A 206 4.12 66.80 12.37
#